data_AF-Q7YT43-F1
#
_entry.id   AF-Q7YT43-F1
#
_cell.length_a   1.000
_cell.length_b   1.000
_cell.length_c   1.000
_cell.angle_alpha   90.00
_cell.angle_beta   90.00
_cell.angle_gamma   90.00
#
_symmetry.space_group_name_H-M   'P 1'
#
loop_
_entity.id
_entity.type
_entity.pdbx_description
1 polymer ?
#
loop_
_entity_poly.entity_id
_entity_poly.type
_entity_poly.pdbx_seq_one_letter_code
_entity_poly.pdbx_strand_id
1 'polypeptide(L)'
;MLERLFLSVGLVYCLISLGQVVTHRIVIYFKNELNTLKDNSILPNKQAREESTVEECEKNIPYALKDHVCELRKYIPVVGDDMDKHMQCVLEVIGFVTDSGEVKVNDLLSLLQKVDSNVNHAANVKKCVTDASSEVSAKKANTFYTCFLGTSSSPAFKNAVDYNELLKAGKMQSSEPFEEKRVAALIKEIDDGLCN
;
A
#
# COMPACT_ATOMS: atom_id res chain seq x y z
N MET A 1 11.97 -0.91 -34.15
CA MET A 1 10.71 -0.13 -34.13
C MET A 1 10.68 0.94 -33.03
N LEU A 2 11.46 0.80 -31.94
CA LEU A 2 11.50 1.74 -30.82
C LEU A 2 12.07 3.13 -31.15
N GLU A 3 13.04 3.23 -32.07
CA GLU A 3 13.66 4.53 -32.44
C GLU A 3 12.72 5.48 -33.19
N ARG A 4 11.68 4.97 -33.87
CA ARG A 4 10.72 5.83 -34.57
C ARG A 4 9.69 6.47 -33.63
N LEU A 5 9.53 5.94 -32.42
CA LEU A 5 8.58 6.47 -31.42
C LEU A 5 9.10 7.74 -30.72
N PHE A 6 10.42 7.83 -30.49
CA PHE A 6 10.99 9.00 -29.83
C PHE A 6 10.97 10.24 -30.71
N LEU A 7 11.12 10.06 -32.03
CA LEU A 7 11.03 11.14 -33.00
C LEU A 7 9.61 11.72 -33.12
N SER A 8 8.55 10.92 -32.93
CA SER A 8 7.17 11.40 -33.06
C SER A 8 6.66 12.10 -31.80
N VAL A 9 6.96 11.58 -30.61
CA VAL A 9 6.51 12.20 -29.34
C VAL A 9 7.27 13.51 -29.06
N GLY A 10 8.57 13.56 -29.37
CA GLY A 10 9.39 14.78 -29.23
C GLY A 10 8.94 15.92 -30.14
N LEU A 11 8.54 15.62 -31.38
CA LEU A 11 8.03 16.61 -32.33
C LEU A 11 6.68 17.20 -31.89
N VAL A 12 5.78 16.37 -31.34
CA VAL A 12 4.48 16.86 -30.85
C VAL A 12 4.65 17.79 -29.66
N TYR A 13 5.54 17.47 -28.72
CA TYR A 13 5.83 18.36 -27.58
C TYR A 13 6.48 19.68 -28.03
N CYS A 14 7.33 19.64 -29.07
CA CYS A 14 7.95 20.81 -29.67
C CYS A 14 6.92 21.72 -30.40
N LEU A 15 5.91 21.13 -31.05
CA LEU A 15 4.85 21.89 -31.71
C LEU A 15 3.87 22.55 -30.72
N ILE A 16 3.64 21.91 -29.56
CA ILE A 16 2.82 22.47 -28.47
C ILE A 16 3.54 23.67 -27.82
N SER A 17 4.85 23.59 -27.59
CA SER A 17 5.62 24.70 -26.99
C SER A 17 5.80 25.91 -27.92
N LEU A 18 5.66 25.70 -29.23
CA LEU A 18 5.70 26.76 -30.26
C LEU A 18 4.31 27.39 -30.55
N GLY A 19 3.27 27.08 -29.76
CA GLY A 19 1.97 27.74 -29.83
C GLY A 19 1.16 27.45 -31.10
N GLN A 20 1.50 26.40 -31.85
CA GLN A 20 0.72 25.99 -33.02
C GLN A 20 -0.49 25.15 -32.58
N VAL A 21 -1.68 25.52 -33.09
CA VAL A 21 -2.95 24.85 -32.78
C VAL A 21 -2.92 23.42 -33.31
N VAL A 22 -2.65 22.46 -32.42
CA VAL A 22 -2.76 21.03 -32.74
C VAL A 22 -4.23 20.73 -32.99
N THR A 23 -4.57 20.52 -34.26
CA THR A 23 -5.96 20.28 -34.68
C THR A 23 -6.56 19.04 -33.99
N HIS A 24 -7.86 19.12 -33.68
CA HIS A 24 -8.64 18.10 -32.95
C HIS A 24 -8.46 16.67 -33.48
N ARG A 25 -8.15 16.50 -34.77
CA ARG A 25 -7.91 15.20 -35.41
C ARG A 25 -6.65 14.51 -34.89
N ILE A 26 -5.55 15.23 -34.63
CA ILE A 26 -4.30 14.64 -34.14
C ILE A 26 -4.48 14.10 -32.71
N VAL A 27 -5.22 14.82 -31.87
CA VAL A 27 -5.56 14.38 -30.50
C VAL A 27 -6.38 13.09 -30.52
N ILE A 28 -7.31 12.95 -31.47
CA ILE A 28 -8.14 11.74 -31.61
C ILE A 28 -7.28 10.54 -32.07
N TYR A 29 -6.34 10.75 -33.00
CA TYR A 29 -5.43 9.69 -33.44
C TYR A 29 -4.54 9.18 -32.29
N PHE A 30 -3.94 10.08 -31.50
CA PHE A 30 -3.14 9.68 -30.33
C PHE A 30 -3.97 8.98 -29.25
N LYS A 31 -5.22 9.42 -29.03
CA LYS A 31 -6.11 8.81 -28.03
C LYS A 31 -6.54 7.39 -28.43
N ASN A 32 -6.75 7.14 -29.72
CA ASN A 32 -7.05 5.80 -30.22
C ASN A 32 -5.83 4.87 -30.14
N GLU A 33 -4.62 5.34 -30.49
CA GLU A 33 -3.40 4.52 -30.38
C GLU A 33 -3.10 4.12 -28.92
N LEU A 34 -3.30 5.03 -27.96
CA LEU A 34 -3.21 4.75 -26.52
C LEU A 34 -4.24 3.71 -26.04
N ASN A 35 -5.44 3.70 -26.62
CA ASN A 35 -6.47 2.71 -26.28
C ASN A 35 -6.15 1.34 -26.86
N THR A 36 -5.62 1.26 -28.09
CA THR A 36 -5.17 -0.01 -28.68
C THR A 36 -3.93 -0.61 -28.01
N LEU A 37 -3.09 0.20 -27.35
CA LEU A 37 -1.98 -0.30 -26.53
C LEU A 37 -2.44 -0.87 -25.18
N LYS A 38 -3.60 -0.47 -24.67
CA LYS A 38 -4.21 -1.05 -23.45
C LYS A 38 -4.85 -2.42 -23.70
N ASP A 39 -5.33 -2.68 -24.92
CA ASP A 39 -6.06 -3.92 -25.25
C ASP A 39 -5.16 -5.13 -25.58
N ASN A 40 -3.87 -4.91 -25.85
CA ASN A 40 -2.95 -5.97 -26.29
C ASN A 40 -1.88 -6.36 -25.25
N SER A 41 -1.96 -5.86 -24.02
CA SER A 41 -1.20 -6.47 -22.93
C SER A 41 -1.97 -7.67 -22.40
N ILE A 42 -1.49 -8.88 -22.72
CA ILE A 42 -1.68 -10.06 -21.88
C ILE A 42 -0.85 -9.81 -20.60
N LEU A 43 -1.34 -8.89 -19.78
CA LEU A 43 -0.94 -8.68 -18.40
C LEU A 43 -2.25 -8.84 -17.62
N PRO A 44 -2.29 -9.63 -16.54
CA PRO A 44 -3.49 -9.73 -15.73
C PRO A 44 -3.89 -8.30 -15.35
N ASN A 45 -5.14 -7.97 -15.62
CA ASN A 45 -5.78 -6.72 -15.22
C ASN A 45 -5.67 -6.60 -13.69
N LYS A 46 -4.54 -6.10 -13.19
CA LYS A 46 -4.40 -5.62 -11.83
C LYS A 46 -5.08 -4.26 -11.81
N GLN A 47 -6.39 -4.29 -11.63
CA GLN A 47 -7.14 -3.11 -11.26
C GLN A 47 -6.47 -2.53 -10.01
N ALA A 48 -6.04 -1.27 -10.09
CA ALA A 48 -5.58 -0.55 -8.92
C ALA A 48 -6.67 -0.64 -7.85
N ARG A 49 -6.28 -0.95 -6.62
CA ARG A 49 -7.18 -1.06 -5.48
C ARG A 49 -7.94 0.26 -5.29
N GLU A 50 -9.25 0.19 -5.02
CA GLU A 50 -10.09 1.39 -4.87
C GLU A 50 -10.03 1.95 -3.45
N GLU A 51 -9.76 1.09 -2.47
CA GLU A 51 -9.63 1.42 -1.05
C GLU A 51 -8.44 2.35 -0.79
N SER A 52 -8.71 3.41 -0.03
CA SER A 52 -7.77 4.48 0.33
C SER A 52 -7.50 4.56 1.84
N THR A 53 -8.32 3.86 2.64
CA THR A 53 -8.24 3.79 4.11
C THR A 53 -8.38 2.35 4.62
N VAL A 54 -7.89 2.09 5.84
CA VAL A 54 -8.05 0.77 6.49
C VAL A 54 -9.51 0.46 6.76
N GLU A 55 -10.31 1.47 7.13
CA GLU A 55 -11.76 1.34 7.28
C GLU A 55 -12.45 0.85 6.00
N GLU A 56 -12.02 1.30 4.81
CA GLU A 56 -12.53 0.80 3.53
C GLU A 56 -12.09 -0.65 3.25
N CYS A 57 -10.86 -1.02 3.62
CA CYS A 57 -10.41 -2.42 3.57
C CYS A 57 -11.27 -3.33 4.47
N GLU A 58 -11.65 -2.85 5.65
CA GLU A 58 -12.44 -3.60 6.64
C GLU A 58 -13.93 -3.65 6.27
N LYS A 59 -14.50 -2.59 5.69
CA LYS A 59 -15.86 -2.60 5.15
C LYS A 59 -16.03 -3.64 4.04
N ASN A 60 -14.98 -3.85 3.24
CA ASN A 60 -14.95 -4.80 2.14
C ASN A 60 -14.27 -6.14 2.53
N ILE A 61 -14.13 -6.41 3.84
CA ILE A 61 -13.48 -7.63 4.30
C ILE A 61 -14.25 -8.88 3.84
N PRO A 62 -13.56 -9.97 3.45
CA PRO A 62 -14.22 -11.22 3.10
C PRO A 62 -15.14 -11.71 4.23
N TYR A 63 -16.25 -12.35 3.84
CA TYR A 63 -17.28 -12.81 4.78
C TYR A 63 -16.71 -13.68 5.91
N ALA A 64 -15.74 -14.55 5.60
CA ALA A 64 -15.11 -15.45 6.58
C ALA A 64 -14.34 -14.73 7.69
N LEU A 65 -14.01 -13.45 7.51
CA LEU A 65 -13.27 -12.64 8.49
C LEU A 65 -14.13 -11.60 9.20
N LYS A 66 -15.42 -11.45 8.84
CA LYS A 66 -16.30 -10.43 9.44
C LYS A 66 -16.42 -10.57 10.96
N ASP A 67 -16.53 -11.80 11.43
CA ASP A 67 -16.62 -12.08 12.87
C ASP A 67 -15.26 -12.01 13.58
N HIS A 68 -14.17 -11.85 12.83
CA HIS A 68 -12.79 -11.79 13.32
C HIS A 68 -12.19 -10.38 13.30
N VAL A 69 -12.89 -9.36 12.80
CA VAL A 69 -12.37 -7.98 12.69
C VAL A 69 -11.74 -7.49 13.99
N CYS A 70 -12.35 -7.80 15.13
CA CYS A 70 -11.85 -7.41 16.45
C CYS A 70 -10.60 -8.15 16.91
N GLU A 71 -10.37 -9.36 16.41
CA GLU A 71 -9.13 -10.10 16.63
C GLU A 71 -8.02 -9.52 15.75
N LEU A 72 -8.35 -9.18 14.50
CA LEU A 72 -7.44 -8.55 13.54
C LEU A 72 -6.93 -7.19 14.05
N ARG A 73 -7.83 -6.36 14.58
CA ARG A 73 -7.52 -5.07 15.21
C ARG A 73 -6.62 -5.20 16.44
N LYS A 74 -6.59 -6.37 17.07
CA LYS A 74 -5.67 -6.71 18.18
C LYS A 74 -4.38 -7.37 17.72
N TYR A 75 -4.10 -7.38 16.41
CA TYR A 75 -2.93 -8.00 15.80
C TYR A 75 -2.82 -9.50 16.10
N ILE A 76 -3.96 -10.19 16.21
CA ILE A 76 -3.99 -11.65 16.31
C ILE A 76 -3.91 -12.21 14.88
N PRO A 77 -2.85 -12.95 14.50
CA PRO A 77 -2.74 -13.50 13.16
C PRO A 77 -3.83 -14.54 12.90
N VAL A 78 -4.49 -14.41 11.76
CA VAL A 78 -5.43 -15.41 11.22
C VAL A 78 -4.79 -16.03 9.97
N VAL A 79 -5.02 -17.31 9.71
CA VAL A 79 -4.46 -18.00 8.55
C VAL A 79 -5.55 -18.21 7.51
N GLY A 80 -5.25 -17.92 6.25
CA GLY A 80 -6.12 -18.24 5.11
C GLY A 80 -6.06 -17.20 4.00
N ASP A 81 -6.55 -17.59 2.82
CA ASP A 81 -6.50 -16.75 1.61
C ASP A 81 -7.25 -15.43 1.76
N ASP A 82 -8.29 -15.40 2.60
CA ASP A 82 -9.02 -14.17 2.89
C ASP A 82 -8.20 -13.20 3.75
N MET A 83 -7.37 -13.72 4.66
CA MET A 83 -6.44 -12.90 5.42
C MET A 83 -5.31 -12.39 4.53
N ASP A 84 -4.84 -13.20 3.59
CA ASP A 84 -3.84 -12.78 2.60
C ASP A 84 -4.32 -11.54 1.81
N LYS A 85 -5.57 -11.58 1.32
CA LYS A 85 -6.19 -10.44 0.61
C LYS A 85 -6.38 -9.22 1.51
N HIS A 86 -6.83 -9.43 2.75
CA HIS A 86 -7.08 -8.35 3.69
C HIS A 86 -5.78 -7.66 4.10
N MET A 87 -4.72 -8.41 4.43
CA MET A 87 -3.42 -7.84 4.76
C MET A 87 -2.74 -7.18 3.57
N GLN A 88 -2.93 -7.70 2.36
CA GLN A 88 -2.52 -6.96 1.15
C GLN A 88 -3.22 -5.59 1.08
N CYS A 89 -4.53 -5.52 1.35
CA CYS A 89 -5.26 -4.24 1.37
C CYS A 89 -4.68 -3.27 2.40
N VAL A 90 -4.62 -3.70 3.66
CA VAL A 90 -4.21 -2.87 4.78
C VAL A 90 -2.79 -2.36 4.60
N LEU A 91 -1.83 -3.25 4.32
CA LEU A 91 -0.43 -2.87 4.19
C LEU A 91 -0.15 -1.99 2.97
N GLU A 92 -0.93 -2.15 1.90
CA GLU A 92 -0.81 -1.32 0.70
C GLU A 92 -1.33 0.09 0.96
N VAL A 93 -2.51 0.21 1.57
CA VAL A 93 -3.15 1.48 1.92
C VAL A 93 -2.29 2.31 2.86
N ILE A 94 -1.77 1.69 3.94
CA ILE A 94 -0.87 2.39 4.88
C ILE A 94 0.52 2.64 4.29
N GLY A 95 0.80 2.11 3.10
CA GLY A 95 2.00 2.39 2.32
C GLY A 95 3.22 1.56 2.70
N PHE A 96 3.05 0.39 3.30
CA PHE A 96 4.16 -0.50 3.66
C PHE A 96 4.52 -1.48 2.56
N VAL A 97 3.57 -1.82 1.69
CA VAL A 97 3.82 -2.67 0.53
C VAL A 97 3.38 -2.00 -0.77
N THR A 98 3.78 -2.60 -1.89
CA THR A 98 3.27 -2.31 -3.24
C THR A 98 2.04 -3.15 -3.55
N ASP A 99 1.41 -2.90 -4.70
CA ASP A 99 0.32 -3.70 -5.29
C ASP A 99 0.68 -5.18 -5.56
N SER A 100 1.97 -5.50 -5.53
CA SER A 100 2.51 -6.85 -5.68
C SER A 100 2.86 -7.52 -4.35
N GLY A 101 2.67 -6.81 -3.24
CA GLY A 101 3.01 -7.27 -1.89
C GLY A 101 4.48 -7.09 -1.52
N GLU A 102 5.29 -6.49 -2.39
CA GLU A 102 6.68 -6.16 -2.08
C GLU A 102 6.76 -5.04 -1.05
N VAL A 103 7.60 -5.22 -0.03
CA VAL A 103 7.77 -4.28 1.07
C VAL A 103 8.55 -3.03 0.64
N LYS A 104 8.04 -1.86 0.98
CA LYS A 104 8.72 -0.57 0.81
C LYS A 104 9.71 -0.36 1.96
N VAL A 105 10.83 -1.06 1.88
CA VAL A 105 11.83 -1.19 2.97
C VAL A 105 12.25 0.15 3.58
N ASN A 106 12.57 1.15 2.74
CA ASN A 106 13.06 2.44 3.23
C ASN A 106 11.97 3.23 3.95
N ASP A 107 10.74 3.22 3.43
CA ASP A 107 9.60 3.91 4.03
C ASP A 107 9.27 3.31 5.39
N LEU A 108 9.21 1.98 5.46
CA LEU A 108 8.96 1.26 6.71
C LEU A 108 10.08 1.48 7.73
N LEU A 109 11.36 1.36 7.34
CA LEU A 109 12.47 1.56 8.27
C LEU A 109 12.49 2.97 8.86
N SER A 110 12.22 3.99 8.03
CA SER A 110 12.16 5.38 8.49
C SER A 110 11.06 5.58 9.53
N LEU A 111 9.90 4.95 9.33
CA LEU A 111 8.79 5.01 10.28
C LEU A 111 9.07 4.24 11.56
N LEU A 112 9.62 3.03 11.46
CA LEU A 112 10.01 2.25 12.63
C LEU A 112 11.01 3.01 13.50
N GLN A 113 12.02 3.63 12.89
CA GLN A 113 13.00 4.47 13.60
C GLN A 113 12.38 5.74 14.20
N LYS A 114 11.34 6.32 13.56
CA LYS A 114 10.57 7.44 14.13
C LYS A 114 9.80 7.02 15.39
N VAL A 115 9.26 5.80 15.40
CA VAL A 115 8.46 5.26 16.49
C VAL A 115 9.32 4.77 17.65
N ASP A 116 10.40 4.04 17.35
CA ASP A 116 11.36 3.54 18.33
C ASP A 116 12.76 3.50 17.71
N SER A 117 13.69 4.29 18.25
CA SER A 117 15.06 4.33 17.75
C SER A 117 15.98 3.30 18.42
N ASN A 118 15.50 2.57 19.44
CA ASN A 118 16.34 1.72 20.29
C ASN A 118 16.48 0.29 19.78
N VAL A 119 15.70 -0.09 18.77
CA VAL A 119 15.67 -1.44 18.21
C VAL A 119 16.36 -1.48 16.85
N ASN A 120 17.13 -2.54 16.60
CA ASN A 120 17.70 -2.79 15.27
C ASN A 120 16.65 -3.31 14.29
N HIS A 121 15.82 -2.39 13.77
CA HIS A 121 14.75 -2.70 12.83
C HIS A 121 15.26 -3.27 11.50
N ALA A 122 16.44 -2.86 11.03
CA ALA A 122 16.99 -3.26 9.74
C ALA A 122 17.19 -4.77 9.62
N ALA A 123 17.69 -5.41 10.68
CA ALA A 123 17.87 -6.86 10.71
C ALA A 123 16.53 -7.61 10.61
N ASN A 124 15.52 -7.15 11.35
CA ASN A 124 14.19 -7.75 11.36
C ASN A 124 13.46 -7.55 10.02
N VAL A 125 13.54 -6.34 9.43
CA VAL A 125 12.96 -6.06 8.10
C VAL A 125 13.61 -6.94 7.05
N LYS A 126 14.95 -7.01 7.01
CA LYS A 126 15.66 -7.86 6.05
C LYS A 126 15.23 -9.33 6.14
N LYS A 127 15.13 -9.86 7.36
CA LYS A 127 14.67 -11.24 7.59
C LYS A 127 13.28 -11.44 7.00
N CYS A 128 12.30 -10.65 7.43
CA CYS A 128 10.90 -10.85 7.02
C CYS A 128 10.64 -10.53 5.55
N VAL A 129 11.40 -9.62 4.95
CA VAL A 129 11.37 -9.39 3.49
C VAL A 129 11.88 -10.62 2.75
N THR A 130 12.96 -11.25 3.24
CA THR A 130 13.48 -12.48 2.64
C THR A 130 12.43 -13.59 2.70
N ASP A 131 11.81 -13.79 3.85
CA ASP A 131 10.75 -14.81 4.04
C ASP A 131 9.54 -14.53 3.13
N ALA A 132 9.09 -13.27 3.03
CA ALA A 132 8.00 -12.89 2.13
C ALA A 132 8.38 -13.05 0.64
N SER A 133 9.63 -12.81 0.26
CA SER A 133 10.06 -12.87 -1.14
C SER A 133 10.00 -14.28 -1.75
N SER A 134 10.06 -15.33 -0.92
CA SER A 134 9.89 -16.73 -1.35
C SER A 134 8.45 -17.12 -1.67
N GLU A 135 7.48 -16.27 -1.34
CA GLU A 135 6.06 -16.53 -1.55
C GLU A 135 5.55 -15.99 -2.88
N VAL A 136 4.38 -16.49 -3.31
CA VAL A 136 3.63 -15.91 -4.42
C VAL A 136 3.11 -14.51 -4.05
N SER A 137 2.98 -13.62 -5.04
CA SER A 137 2.58 -12.21 -4.83
C SER A 137 1.38 -12.02 -3.90
N ALA A 138 0.36 -12.88 -4.01
CA ALA A 138 -0.85 -12.81 -3.19
C ALA A 138 -0.60 -13.02 -1.68
N LYS A 139 0.50 -13.66 -1.28
CA LYS A 139 0.81 -14.04 0.11
C LYS A 139 1.87 -13.16 0.76
N LYS A 140 2.67 -12.45 -0.04
CA LYS A 140 3.85 -11.71 0.43
C LYS A 140 3.54 -10.75 1.58
N ALA A 141 2.48 -9.96 1.45
CA ALA A 141 2.08 -8.99 2.47
C ALA A 141 1.76 -9.65 3.82
N ASN A 142 0.96 -10.72 3.83
CA ASN A 142 0.60 -11.41 5.06
C ASN A 142 1.78 -12.21 5.66
N THR A 143 2.61 -12.82 4.82
CA THR A 143 3.85 -13.49 5.26
C THR A 143 4.79 -12.49 5.92
N PHE A 144 4.97 -11.31 5.33
CA PHE A 144 5.75 -10.23 5.93
C PHE A 144 5.15 -9.79 7.27
N TYR A 145 3.85 -9.49 7.30
CA TYR A 145 3.11 -9.08 8.49
C TYR A 145 3.30 -10.06 9.66
N THR A 146 3.02 -11.34 9.41
CA THR A 146 3.08 -12.39 10.43
C THR A 146 4.51 -12.63 10.90
N CYS A 147 5.49 -12.63 9.98
CA CYS A 147 6.90 -12.69 10.36
C CYS A 147 7.27 -11.52 11.29
N PHE A 148 6.86 -10.29 10.94
CA PHE A 148 7.28 -9.10 11.65
C PHE A 148 6.71 -9.03 13.06
N LEU A 149 5.46 -9.48 13.24
CA LEU A 149 4.83 -9.60 14.56
C LEU A 149 5.57 -10.54 15.51
N GLY A 150 6.35 -11.50 14.99
CA GLY A 150 7.19 -12.41 15.76
C GLY A 150 8.60 -11.88 16.08
N THR A 151 8.91 -10.61 15.77
CA THR A 151 10.24 -10.01 16.00
C THR A 151 10.26 -9.05 17.18
N SER A 152 11.46 -8.64 17.60
CA SER A 152 11.64 -7.57 18.58
C SER A 152 11.14 -6.20 18.11
N SER A 153 10.86 -6.03 16.81
CA SER A 153 10.28 -4.80 16.25
C SER A 153 8.75 -4.78 16.28
N SER A 154 8.10 -5.83 16.78
CA SER A 154 6.64 -5.97 16.80
C SER A 154 5.92 -4.78 17.49
N PRO A 155 6.35 -4.27 18.67
CA PRO A 155 5.71 -3.11 19.28
C PRO A 155 5.78 -1.85 18.40
N ALA A 156 6.96 -1.54 17.87
CA ALA A 156 7.16 -0.39 16.98
C ALA A 156 6.37 -0.55 15.67
N PHE A 157 6.23 -1.78 15.17
CA PHE A 157 5.44 -2.06 13.97
C PHE A 157 3.96 -1.78 14.15
N LYS A 158 3.36 -2.26 15.25
CA LYS A 158 1.95 -1.99 15.58
C LYS A 158 1.69 -0.49 15.66
N ASN A 159 2.54 0.22 16.40
CA ASN A 159 2.49 1.67 16.49
C ASN A 159 2.66 2.37 15.13
N ALA A 160 3.49 1.85 14.22
CA ALA A 160 3.67 2.41 12.89
C ALA A 160 2.46 2.14 11.97
N VAL A 161 1.84 0.95 12.06
CA VAL A 161 0.59 0.62 11.35
C VAL A 161 -0.52 1.55 11.81
N ASP A 162 -0.74 1.64 13.12
CA ASP A 162 -1.74 2.50 13.75
C ASP A 162 -1.54 3.98 13.39
N TYR A 163 -0.30 4.48 13.49
CA TYR A 163 0.01 5.85 13.11
C TYR A 163 -0.30 6.13 11.65
N ASN A 164 0.10 5.26 10.73
CA ASN A 164 -0.17 5.45 9.31
C ASN A 164 -1.65 5.27 8.96
N GLU A 165 -2.39 4.41 9.66
CA GLU A 165 -3.85 4.33 9.55
C GLU A 165 -4.49 5.70 9.85
N LEU A 166 -4.10 6.33 10.95
CA LEU A 166 -4.60 7.67 11.33
C LEU A 166 -4.20 8.75 10.31
N LEU A 167 -3.00 8.69 9.75
CA LEU A 167 -2.58 9.59 8.68
C LEU A 167 -3.44 9.43 7.42
N LYS A 168 -3.74 8.19 7.02
CA LYS A 168 -4.57 7.90 5.84
C LYS A 168 -6.03 8.29 6.05
N ALA A 169 -6.53 8.13 7.27
CA ALA A 169 -7.86 8.59 7.66
C ALA A 169 -7.94 10.11 7.88
N GLY A 170 -6.83 10.85 7.78
CA GLY A 170 -6.78 12.29 8.04
C GLY A 170 -7.01 12.69 9.49
N LYS A 171 -6.94 11.74 10.43
CA LYS A 171 -7.07 11.96 11.88
C LYS A 171 -5.79 12.50 12.53
N MET A 172 -4.66 12.40 11.83
CA MET A 172 -3.38 13.00 12.20
C MET A 172 -2.71 13.58 10.96
N GLN A 173 -1.83 14.57 11.16
CA GLN A 173 -1.01 15.15 10.08
C GLN A 173 0.42 14.58 10.13
N SER A 174 1.03 14.37 8.96
CA SER A 174 2.38 13.80 8.87
C SER A 174 3.47 14.73 9.44
N SER A 175 3.19 16.03 9.51
CA SER A 175 4.07 17.03 10.13
C SER A 175 4.07 16.96 11.66
N GLU A 176 3.09 16.29 12.26
CA GLU A 176 3.03 16.14 13.71
C GLU A 176 4.08 15.12 14.19
N PRO A 177 4.69 15.35 15.37
CA PRO A 177 5.54 14.35 16.00
C PRO A 177 4.73 13.08 16.31
N PHE A 178 5.41 11.94 16.30
CA PHE A 178 4.78 10.70 16.76
C PHE A 178 4.61 10.77 18.28
N GLU A 179 3.39 10.53 18.77
CA GLU A 179 3.05 10.47 20.18
C GLU A 179 2.22 9.21 20.46
N GLU A 180 2.87 8.18 21.01
CA GLU A 180 2.28 6.86 21.23
C GLU A 180 0.93 6.90 21.96
N LYS A 181 0.82 7.70 23.04
CA LYS A 181 -0.43 7.81 23.82
C LYS A 181 -1.58 8.40 23.01
N ARG A 182 -1.30 9.36 22.14
CA ARG A 182 -2.31 9.99 21.29
C ARG A 182 -2.75 9.04 20.18
N VAL A 183 -1.79 8.35 19.56
CA VAL A 183 -2.09 7.31 18.56
C VAL A 183 -2.98 6.23 19.17
N ALA A 184 -2.59 5.69 20.33
CA ALA A 184 -3.36 4.65 21.02
C ALA A 184 -4.78 5.11 21.40
N ALA A 185 -4.95 6.37 21.84
CA ALA A 185 -6.28 6.90 22.16
C ALA A 185 -7.19 6.99 20.91
N LEU A 186 -6.66 7.50 19.79
CA LEU A 186 -7.42 7.66 18.55
C LEU A 186 -7.76 6.31 17.90
N ILE A 187 -6.85 5.33 17.96
CA ILE A 187 -7.13 3.96 17.51
C ILE A 187 -8.19 3.33 18.39
N LYS A 188 -8.11 3.50 19.71
CA LYS A 188 -9.14 2.98 20.61
C LYS A 188 -10.52 3.52 20.27
N GLU A 189 -10.65 4.79 19.91
CA GLU A 189 -11.93 5.36 19.46
C GLU A 189 -12.46 4.71 18.17
N ILE A 190 -11.56 4.30 17.26
CA ILE A 190 -11.93 3.54 16.04
C ILE A 190 -12.38 2.13 16.43
N ASP A 191 -11.56 1.43 17.22
CA ASP A 191 -11.82 0.06 17.65
C ASP A 191 -13.13 -0.03 18.45
N ASP A 192 -13.38 0.88 19.39
CA ASP A 192 -14.64 0.96 20.15
C ASP A 192 -15.84 1.22 19.23
N GLY A 193 -15.66 1.82 18.04
CA GLY A 193 -16.72 2.00 17.05
C GLY A 193 -17.04 0.75 16.24
N LEU A 194 -16.06 -0.16 16.09
CA LEU A 194 -16.14 -1.37 15.27
C LEU A 194 -16.41 -2.63 16.10
N CYS A 195 -15.93 -2.67 17.34
CA CYS A 195 -15.86 -3.83 18.20
C CYS A 195 -16.70 -3.67 19.46
N ASN A 196 -18.02 -3.68 19.29
CA ASN A 196 -19.02 -3.66 20.38
C ASN A 196 -19.84 -4.94 20.45
#